data_AF-A0A9N8ZZZ7-F1
#
_entry.id   AF-A0A9N8ZZZ7-F1
#
_cell.length_a   1.000
_cell.length_b   1.000
_cell.length_c   1.000
_cell.angle_alpha   90.00
_cell.angle_beta   90.00
_cell.angle_gamma   90.00
#
_symmetry.space_group_name_H-M   'P 1'
#
loop_
_entity.id
_entity.type
_entity.pdbx_description
1 polymer ?
#
loop_
_entity_poly.entity_id
_entity_poly.type
_entity_poly.pdbx_seq_one_letter_code
_entity_poly.pdbx_strand_id
1 'polypeptide(L)'
;MEKARQDFINDVFIEMKPSDTSYAEEERLKKYAFHTWTSGNEEIDFFIQNAQIHAWRHDLVLEWYPWETFSNIELIGKGGYGTVFLAKKKVGRIEKWDYQNNRWCRFKSCDADYKEYVALKTIELKEDFLNERLQRWVYQSPGTHFLNGFTANDDGQYFLVLYYFKDGDLRKQLQHQTITWEKKALIVRHIAVDMKNIHQAGLIHR
;
A
#
# COMPACT_ATOMS: atom_id res chain seq x y z
N MET A 1 -4.80 17.09 17.03
CA MET A 1 -4.81 15.74 16.43
C MET A 1 -6.12 15.48 15.68
N GLU A 2 -7.28 15.50 16.34
CA GLU A 2 -8.60 15.25 15.73
C GLU A 2 -8.90 16.08 14.46
N LYS A 3 -8.68 17.40 14.51
CA LYS A 3 -8.89 18.29 13.36
C LYS A 3 -7.99 17.93 12.16
N ALA A 4 -6.72 17.66 12.40
CA ALA A 4 -5.77 17.29 11.34
C ALA A 4 -6.12 15.93 10.71
N ARG A 5 -6.61 14.98 11.52
CA ARG A 5 -7.15 13.71 11.05
C ARG A 5 -8.40 13.90 10.17
N GLN A 6 -9.30 14.80 10.56
CA GLN A 6 -10.50 15.10 9.79
C GLN A 6 -10.18 15.83 8.48
N ASP A 7 -9.26 16.80 8.51
CA ASP A 7 -8.79 17.51 7.32
C ASP A 7 -8.14 16.51 6.34
N PHE A 8 -7.31 15.58 6.83
CA PHE A 8 -6.75 14.49 6.03
C PHE A 8 -7.82 13.61 5.39
N ILE A 9 -8.86 13.20 6.14
CA ILE A 9 -9.96 12.40 5.56
C ILE A 9 -10.63 13.16 4.42
N ASN A 10 -10.95 14.44 4.63
CA ASN A 10 -11.69 15.25 3.68
C ASN A 10 -10.88 15.53 2.41
N ASP A 11 -9.60 15.84 2.54
CA ASP A 11 -8.76 16.24 1.42
C ASP A 11 -8.24 15.04 0.61
N VAL A 12 -8.06 13.89 1.27
CA VAL A 12 -7.33 12.75 0.68
C VAL A 12 -8.29 11.63 0.27
N PHE A 13 -9.14 11.17 1.18
CA PHE A 13 -9.94 9.97 0.94
C PHE A 13 -11.30 10.24 0.31
N ILE A 14 -11.91 11.40 0.58
CA ILE A 14 -13.18 11.78 -0.06
C ILE A 14 -12.98 12.07 -1.54
N GLU A 15 -11.89 12.76 -1.92
CA GLU A 15 -11.61 13.08 -3.34
C GLU A 15 -11.38 11.84 -4.22
N MET A 16 -10.96 10.71 -3.63
CA MET A 16 -10.70 9.47 -4.38
C MET A 16 -11.95 8.63 -4.69
N LYS A 17 -13.09 8.90 -4.05
CA LYS A 17 -14.29 8.06 -4.20
C LYS A 17 -14.98 8.28 -5.55
N PRO A 18 -15.23 7.23 -6.36
CA PRO A 18 -16.13 7.32 -7.51
C PRO A 18 -17.57 7.64 -7.06
N SER A 19 -18.32 8.34 -7.90
CA SER A 19 -19.70 8.76 -7.64
C SER A 19 -20.69 7.62 -7.35
N ASP A 20 -20.38 6.39 -7.79
CA ASP A 20 -21.28 5.23 -7.73
C ASP A 20 -20.66 4.01 -7.03
N THR A 21 -20.16 4.19 -5.80
CA THR A 21 -19.81 3.05 -4.93
C THR A 21 -21.05 2.59 -4.14
N SER A 22 -21.31 1.28 -4.14
CA SER A 22 -22.52 0.77 -3.49
C SER A 22 -22.39 0.82 -1.96
N TYR A 23 -23.42 1.31 -1.27
CA TYR A 23 -23.48 1.38 0.20
C TYR A 23 -23.14 0.04 0.89
N ALA A 24 -23.46 -1.08 0.25
CA ALA A 24 -23.19 -2.43 0.75
C ALA A 24 -21.69 -2.80 0.81
N GLU A 25 -20.84 -2.17 -0.02
CA GLU A 25 -19.38 -2.36 0.03
C GLU A 25 -18.77 -1.59 1.21
N GLU A 26 -19.29 -0.41 1.52
CA GLU A 26 -18.80 0.42 2.63
C GLU A 26 -19.08 -0.18 4.01
N GLU A 27 -20.27 -0.72 4.26
CA GLU A 27 -20.59 -1.37 5.54
C GLU A 27 -19.76 -2.64 5.79
N ARG A 28 -19.36 -3.33 4.71
CA ARG A 28 -18.55 -4.55 4.76
C ARG A 28 -17.13 -4.30 5.28
N LEU A 29 -16.47 -3.29 4.72
CA LEU A 29 -15.11 -2.89 5.10
C LEU A 29 -15.07 -2.51 6.58
N LYS A 30 -16.11 -1.83 7.06
CA LYS A 30 -16.27 -1.44 8.47
C LYS A 30 -16.46 -2.62 9.42
N LYS A 31 -17.20 -3.66 9.01
CA LYS A 31 -17.62 -4.75 9.90
C LYS A 31 -16.53 -5.78 10.21
N TYR A 32 -15.63 -6.07 9.27
CA TYR A 32 -14.64 -7.13 9.46
C TYR A 32 -13.23 -6.63 9.82
N ALA A 33 -12.88 -5.42 9.36
CA ALA A 33 -11.49 -4.98 9.40
C ALA A 33 -11.09 -4.35 10.75
N PHE A 34 -12.01 -3.78 11.54
CA PHE A 34 -11.61 -2.99 12.72
C PHE A 34 -11.54 -3.75 14.04
N HIS A 35 -12.06 -4.99 14.10
CA HIS A 35 -12.18 -5.72 15.37
C HIS A 35 -11.22 -6.90 15.48
N THR A 36 -10.36 -7.13 14.49
CA THR A 36 -9.56 -8.36 14.37
C THR A 36 -8.06 -8.14 14.48
N TRP A 37 -7.57 -6.89 14.48
CA TRP A 37 -6.16 -6.57 14.61
C TRP A 37 -5.96 -5.14 15.15
N THR A 38 -4.79 -4.91 15.73
CA THR A 38 -4.21 -3.58 16.00
C THR A 38 -2.70 -3.68 15.75
N SER A 39 -2.09 -2.60 15.26
CA SER A 39 -0.64 -2.50 15.09
C SER A 39 0.10 -2.09 16.37
N GLY A 40 -0.64 -1.73 17.42
CA GLY A 40 -0.08 -1.06 18.60
C GLY A 40 0.32 0.40 18.36
N ASN A 41 0.07 0.95 17.16
CA ASN A 41 0.30 2.34 16.81
C ASN A 41 -0.99 2.99 16.27
N GLU A 42 -1.52 3.98 17.00
CA GLU A 42 -2.81 4.60 16.67
C GLU A 42 -2.82 5.29 15.31
N GLU A 43 -1.70 5.86 14.85
CA GLU A 43 -1.64 6.54 13.54
C GLU A 43 -1.65 5.55 12.37
N ILE A 44 -0.95 4.42 12.51
CA ILE A 44 -1.00 3.34 11.51
C ILE A 44 -2.39 2.71 11.49
N ASP A 45 -2.96 2.44 12.67
CA ASP A 45 -4.31 1.89 12.79
C ASP A 45 -5.30 2.86 12.13
N PHE A 46 -5.28 4.14 12.49
CA PHE A 46 -6.12 5.17 11.88
C PHE A 46 -5.98 5.21 10.35
N PHE A 47 -4.75 5.18 9.83
CA PHE A 47 -4.52 5.23 8.39
C PHE A 47 -5.05 4.00 7.66
N ILE A 48 -4.72 2.80 8.13
CA ILE A 48 -5.20 1.55 7.51
C ILE A 48 -6.73 1.51 7.57
N GLN A 49 -7.32 1.86 8.71
CA GLN A 49 -8.77 1.85 8.87
C GLN A 49 -9.44 2.82 7.90
N ASN A 50 -8.94 4.05 7.79
CA ASN A 50 -9.50 5.01 6.85
C ASN A 50 -9.32 4.60 5.39
N ALA A 51 -8.16 4.06 5.03
CA ALA A 51 -7.93 3.51 3.69
C ALA A 51 -8.91 2.37 3.39
N GLN A 52 -9.22 1.53 4.38
CA GLN A 52 -10.24 0.48 4.24
C GLN A 52 -11.65 1.07 4.09
N ILE A 53 -12.07 2.07 4.88
CA ILE A 53 -13.42 2.69 4.75
C ILE A 53 -13.64 3.30 3.37
N HIS A 54 -12.59 3.91 2.81
CA HIS A 54 -12.68 4.68 1.58
C HIS A 54 -12.17 3.91 0.35
N ALA A 55 -11.76 2.64 0.53
CA ALA A 55 -11.40 1.76 -0.58
C ALA A 55 -12.64 1.44 -1.42
N TRP A 56 -12.62 1.89 -2.67
CA TRP A 56 -13.66 1.62 -3.66
C TRP A 56 -13.34 0.42 -4.57
N ARG A 57 -12.15 -0.18 -4.39
CA ARG A 57 -11.74 -1.44 -5.02
C ARG A 57 -10.98 -2.30 -4.02
N HIS A 58 -11.04 -3.61 -4.23
CA HIS A 58 -10.38 -4.59 -3.37
C HIS A 58 -8.85 -4.48 -3.35
N ASP A 59 -8.22 -4.02 -4.44
CA ASP A 59 -6.77 -3.83 -4.53
C ASP A 59 -6.28 -2.52 -3.90
N LEU A 60 -7.19 -1.67 -3.43
CA LEU A 60 -6.89 -0.46 -2.65
C LEU A 60 -6.96 -0.72 -1.13
N VAL A 61 -7.41 -1.90 -0.72
CA VAL A 61 -7.57 -2.26 0.69
C VAL A 61 -6.19 -2.50 1.28
N LEU A 62 -5.77 -1.62 2.19
CA LEU A 62 -4.56 -1.80 2.98
C LEU A 62 -4.79 -2.80 4.11
N GLU A 63 -3.75 -3.55 4.45
CA GLU A 63 -3.80 -4.57 5.49
C GLU A 63 -2.74 -4.35 6.57
N TRP A 64 -3.07 -4.71 7.81
CA TRP A 64 -2.05 -5.02 8.80
C TRP A 64 -1.63 -6.48 8.64
N TYR A 65 -0.33 -6.71 8.52
CA TYR A 65 0.25 -8.04 8.43
C TYR A 65 1.02 -8.36 9.71
N PRO A 66 0.61 -9.40 10.46
CA PRO A 66 1.44 -9.95 11.52
C PRO A 66 2.81 -10.39 10.96
N TRP A 67 3.88 -10.20 11.73
CA TRP A 67 5.27 -10.42 11.26
C TRP A 67 5.49 -11.83 10.70
N GLU A 68 4.88 -12.82 11.34
CA GLU A 68 4.95 -14.24 10.98
C GLU A 68 4.37 -14.56 9.59
N THR A 69 3.64 -13.62 8.99
CA THR A 69 3.18 -13.69 7.59
C THR A 69 4.36 -13.75 6.62
N PHE A 70 5.52 -13.24 7.03
CA PHE A 70 6.72 -13.13 6.21
C PHE A 70 7.75 -14.20 6.55
N SER A 71 8.52 -14.62 5.56
CA SER A 71 9.66 -15.53 5.71
C SER A 71 10.74 -15.21 4.68
N ASN A 72 11.94 -15.77 4.83
CA ASN A 72 13.07 -15.55 3.92
C ASN A 72 13.34 -14.06 3.69
N ILE A 73 13.51 -13.32 4.79
CA ILE A 73 13.69 -11.87 4.78
C ILE A 73 15.16 -11.57 4.51
N GLU A 74 15.45 -10.89 3.40
CA GLU A 74 16.81 -10.59 2.93
C GLU A 74 16.98 -9.08 2.69
N LEU A 75 18.09 -8.50 3.16
CA LEU A 75 18.43 -7.11 2.89
C LEU A 75 18.77 -6.90 1.40
N ILE A 76 18.00 -6.07 0.69
CA ILE A 76 18.24 -5.78 -0.74
C ILE A 76 18.64 -4.33 -1.04
N GLY A 77 18.55 -3.44 -0.05
CA GLY A 77 18.99 -2.06 -0.22
C GLY A 77 18.91 -1.24 1.06
N LYS A 78 19.79 -0.25 1.17
CA LYS A 78 19.80 0.72 2.26
C LYS A 78 20.10 2.10 1.69
N GLY A 79 19.35 3.11 2.11
CA GLY A 79 19.57 4.50 1.70
C GLY A 79 19.10 5.49 2.77
N GLY A 80 19.16 6.78 2.44
CA GLY A 80 18.77 7.85 3.38
C GLY A 80 17.30 7.85 3.79
N TYR A 81 16.45 7.09 3.10
CA TYR A 81 15.01 7.00 3.36
C TYR A 81 14.58 5.65 3.96
N GLY A 82 15.54 4.89 4.50
CA GLY A 82 15.29 3.61 5.16
C GLY A 82 15.99 2.43 4.48
N THR A 83 15.75 1.27 5.06
CA THR A 83 16.27 -0.03 4.64
C THR A 83 15.14 -0.83 3.98
N VAL A 84 15.46 -1.56 2.91
CA VAL A 84 14.50 -2.36 2.14
C VAL A 84 14.94 -3.82 2.18
N PHE A 85 14.00 -4.68 2.54
CA PHE A 85 14.16 -6.12 2.57
C PHE A 85 13.24 -6.78 1.55
N LEU A 86 13.71 -7.83 0.90
CA LEU A 86 12.87 -8.75 0.16
C LEU A 86 12.30 -9.76 1.14
N ALA A 87 11.01 -10.06 1.07
CA ALA A 87 10.39 -11.08 1.89
C ALA A 87 9.43 -11.94 1.08
N LYS A 88 9.37 -13.23 1.41
CA LYS A 88 8.31 -14.13 0.93
C LYS A 88 7.07 -13.93 1.81
N LYS A 89 5.94 -13.62 1.20
CA LYS A 89 4.64 -13.46 1.84
C LYS A 89 3.84 -14.76 1.74
N LYS A 90 3.33 -15.26 2.88
CA LYS A 90 2.58 -16.54 2.96
C LYS A 90 1.11 -16.42 2.56
N VAL A 91 0.59 -15.21 2.44
CA VAL A 91 -0.82 -14.95 2.10
C VAL A 91 -0.92 -14.14 0.80
N GLY A 92 -1.87 -14.52 -0.05
CA GLY A 92 -2.16 -13.79 -1.28
C GLY A 92 -2.83 -12.43 -1.05
N ARG A 93 -2.88 -11.64 -2.11
CA ARG A 93 -3.65 -10.39 -2.15
C ARG A 93 -5.14 -10.64 -2.04
N ILE A 94 -5.85 -9.66 -1.52
CA ILE A 94 -7.31 -9.63 -1.56
C ILE A 94 -7.75 -9.59 -3.03
N GLU A 95 -8.70 -10.45 -3.40
CA GLU A 95 -9.29 -10.50 -4.74
C GLU A 95 -10.74 -10.01 -4.73
N LYS A 96 -11.52 -10.49 -3.76
CA LYS A 96 -12.92 -10.11 -3.58
C LYS A 96 -13.37 -10.50 -2.20
N TRP A 97 -14.56 -10.05 -1.81
CA TRP A 97 -15.18 -10.50 -0.58
C TRP A 97 -16.23 -11.59 -0.85
N ASP A 98 -16.15 -12.65 -0.06
CA ASP A 98 -17.09 -13.76 0.02
C ASP A 98 -18.30 -13.41 0.90
N TYR A 99 -19.44 -13.03 0.28
CA TYR A 99 -20.66 -12.63 1.02
C TYR A 99 -21.19 -13.76 1.90
N GLN A 100 -21.00 -15.02 1.49
CA GLN A 100 -21.59 -16.18 2.17
C GLN A 100 -20.82 -16.51 3.45
N ASN A 101 -19.48 -16.48 3.36
CA ASN A 101 -18.62 -16.80 4.49
C ASN A 101 -18.14 -15.56 5.26
N ASN A 102 -18.60 -14.38 4.86
CA ASN A 102 -18.25 -13.08 5.44
C ASN A 102 -16.73 -12.92 5.61
N ARG A 103 -15.93 -13.19 4.57
CA ARG A 103 -14.46 -13.13 4.61
C ARG A 103 -13.87 -12.65 3.28
N TRP A 104 -12.62 -12.17 3.32
CA TRP A 104 -11.86 -11.89 2.10
C TRP A 104 -11.46 -13.20 1.38
N CYS A 105 -11.82 -13.32 0.10
CA CYS A 105 -11.16 -14.24 -0.82
C CYS A 105 -9.81 -13.66 -1.20
N ARG A 106 -8.77 -14.51 -1.15
CA ARG A 106 -7.42 -14.14 -1.54
C ARG A 106 -7.03 -14.88 -2.81
N PHE A 107 -6.33 -14.18 -3.68
CA PHE A 107 -5.74 -14.78 -4.85
C PHE A 107 -4.86 -15.96 -4.43
N LYS A 108 -5.14 -17.14 -4.98
CA LYS A 108 -4.41 -18.39 -4.73
C LYS A 108 -4.38 -18.88 -3.28
N SER A 109 -5.45 -18.67 -2.51
CA SER A 109 -5.59 -19.14 -1.11
C SER A 109 -5.38 -20.66 -0.90
N CYS A 110 -5.34 -21.47 -1.94
CA CYS A 110 -5.24 -22.94 -1.88
C CYS A 110 -4.03 -23.51 -2.65
N ASP A 111 -3.18 -22.67 -3.23
CA ASP A 111 -2.00 -23.10 -4.00
C ASP A 111 -0.78 -23.15 -3.07
N ALA A 112 -0.40 -24.35 -2.63
CA ALA A 112 0.73 -24.56 -1.72
C ALA A 112 2.07 -24.09 -2.32
N ASP A 113 2.14 -23.96 -3.65
CA ASP A 113 3.32 -23.50 -4.38
C ASP A 113 3.30 -21.99 -4.67
N TYR A 114 2.28 -21.25 -4.21
CA TYR A 114 2.23 -19.80 -4.38
C TYR A 114 3.38 -19.11 -3.63
N LYS A 115 4.16 -18.32 -4.37
CA LYS A 115 5.24 -17.50 -3.83
C LYS A 115 5.01 -16.05 -4.27
N GLU A 116 4.50 -15.24 -3.36
CA GLU A 116 4.50 -13.79 -3.53
C GLU A 116 5.70 -13.20 -2.81
N TYR A 117 6.44 -12.34 -3.51
CA TYR A 117 7.51 -11.56 -2.92
C TYR A 117 7.05 -10.11 -2.74
N VAL A 118 7.41 -9.54 -1.60
CA VAL A 118 7.15 -8.14 -1.26
C VAL A 118 8.43 -7.45 -0.83
N ALA A 119 8.45 -6.13 -0.93
CA ALA A 119 9.50 -5.30 -0.38
C ALA A 119 9.05 -4.73 0.96
N LEU A 120 9.73 -5.09 2.04
CA LEU A 120 9.52 -4.51 3.37
C LEU A 120 10.45 -3.31 3.54
N LYS A 121 9.89 -2.11 3.65
CA LYS A 121 10.67 -0.88 3.81
C LYS A 121 10.50 -0.33 5.21
N THR A 122 11.61 -0.16 5.94
CA THR A 122 11.58 0.42 7.29
C THR A 122 11.01 1.83 7.27
N ILE A 123 10.21 2.17 8.28
CA ILE A 123 9.70 3.52 8.50
C ILE A 123 10.08 4.04 9.88
N GLU A 124 10.51 5.30 9.93
CA GLU A 124 10.68 6.04 11.17
C GLU A 124 9.37 6.79 11.46
N LEU A 125 8.66 6.39 12.50
CA LEU A 125 7.42 7.05 12.90
C LEU A 125 7.75 8.34 13.67
N LYS A 126 8.01 9.43 12.94
CA LYS A 126 7.99 10.80 13.48
C LYS A 126 6.62 11.41 13.18
N GLU A 127 6.06 12.22 14.07
CA GLU A 127 4.67 12.74 13.95
C GLU A 127 4.38 13.38 12.56
N ASP A 128 5.33 14.15 12.01
CA ASP A 128 5.15 14.80 10.70
C ASP A 128 5.36 13.85 9.50
N PHE A 129 6.07 12.73 9.71
CA PHE A 129 6.54 11.84 8.65
C PHE A 129 5.43 10.96 8.07
N LEU A 130 4.52 10.48 8.92
CA LEU A 130 3.42 9.63 8.48
C LEU A 130 2.47 10.42 7.59
N ASN A 131 2.04 11.61 8.03
CA ASN A 131 1.09 12.40 7.26
C ASN A 131 1.61 12.77 5.86
N GLU A 132 2.83 13.32 5.74
CA GLU A 132 3.34 13.74 4.44
C GLU A 132 3.57 12.55 3.49
N ARG A 133 4.15 11.45 3.99
CA ARG A 133 4.45 10.30 3.11
C ARG A 133 3.18 9.56 2.73
N LEU A 134 2.25 9.35 3.66
CA LEU A 134 0.98 8.67 3.38
C LEU A 134 0.13 9.46 2.40
N GLN A 135 0.06 10.80 2.52
CA GLN A 135 -0.57 11.65 1.51
C GLN A 135 0.03 11.40 0.11
N ARG A 136 1.36 11.41 -0.04
CA ARG A 136 2.00 11.14 -1.33
C ARG A 136 1.67 9.76 -1.91
N TRP A 137 1.45 8.76 -1.07
CA TRP A 137 1.08 7.41 -1.52
C TRP A 137 -0.36 7.37 -2.02
N VAL A 138 -1.25 8.10 -1.35
CA VAL A 138 -2.66 8.15 -1.73
C VAL A 138 -2.88 8.93 -3.04
N TYR A 139 -2.09 9.97 -3.29
CA TYR A 139 -2.17 10.75 -4.54
C TYR A 139 -1.40 10.13 -5.73
N GLN A 140 -0.63 9.06 -5.54
CA GLN A 140 -0.08 8.30 -6.67
C GLN A 140 -1.20 7.57 -7.41
N SER A 141 -1.10 7.47 -8.75
CA SER A 141 -2.18 7.03 -9.63
C SER A 141 -2.88 5.73 -9.16
N PRO A 142 -4.20 5.60 -9.36
CA PRO A 142 -4.94 4.35 -9.14
C PRO A 142 -4.31 3.10 -9.76
N GLY A 143 -3.55 3.25 -10.85
CA GLY A 143 -2.84 2.16 -11.53
C GLY A 143 -1.47 1.79 -10.96
N THR A 144 -1.00 2.49 -9.92
CA THR A 144 0.35 2.38 -9.34
C THR A 144 0.32 2.09 -7.84
N HIS A 145 -0.76 1.48 -7.32
CA HIS A 145 -0.84 1.12 -5.91
C HIS A 145 0.20 0.06 -5.57
N PHE A 146 1.33 0.53 -5.03
CA PHE A 146 2.45 -0.31 -4.62
C PHE A 146 2.40 -0.65 -3.13
N LEU A 147 1.56 0.01 -2.35
CA LEU A 147 1.43 -0.23 -0.92
C LEU A 147 0.32 -1.26 -0.67
N ASN A 148 0.70 -2.41 -0.10
CA ASN A 148 -0.25 -3.44 0.33
C ASN A 148 -0.67 -3.24 1.79
N GLY A 149 0.14 -2.52 2.59
CA GLY A 149 -0.14 -2.34 4.01
C GLY A 149 1.11 -2.17 4.86
N PHE A 150 1.01 -2.58 6.12
CA PHE A 150 2.04 -2.37 7.14
C PHE A 150 2.30 -3.64 7.94
N THR A 151 3.46 -3.70 8.57
CA THR A 151 3.83 -4.74 9.54
C THR A 151 4.80 -4.17 10.56
N ALA A 152 5.00 -4.86 11.68
CA ALA A 152 6.08 -4.59 12.62
C ALA A 152 6.77 -5.90 12.98
N ASN A 153 8.07 -5.85 13.24
CA ASN A 153 8.79 -6.99 13.78
C ASN A 153 8.71 -7.02 15.31
N ASP A 154 9.25 -8.09 15.91
CA ASP A 154 9.25 -8.29 17.36
C ASP A 154 10.05 -7.21 18.13
N ASP A 155 10.93 -6.48 17.45
CA ASP A 155 11.71 -5.36 18.02
C ASP A 155 10.91 -4.03 18.04
N GLY A 156 9.68 -4.01 17.53
CA GLY A 156 8.86 -2.81 17.40
C GLY A 156 9.23 -1.89 16.23
N GLN A 157 10.08 -2.36 15.30
CA GLN A 157 10.35 -1.64 14.05
C GLN A 157 9.18 -1.84 13.09
N TYR A 158 8.61 -0.74 12.60
CA TYR A 158 7.54 -0.76 11.59
C TYR A 158 8.07 -0.77 10.16
N PHE A 159 7.30 -1.37 9.26
CA PHE A 159 7.63 -1.49 7.85
C PHE A 159 6.40 -1.22 6.97
N LEU A 160 6.64 -0.60 5.81
CA LEU A 160 5.71 -0.64 4.68
C LEU A 160 5.85 -1.98 3.97
N VAL A 161 4.72 -2.57 3.60
CA VAL A 161 4.65 -3.78 2.76
C VAL A 161 4.36 -3.34 1.34
N LEU A 162 5.38 -3.35 0.48
CA LEU A 162 5.31 -2.85 -0.88
C LEU A 162 5.34 -3.98 -1.92
N TYR A 163 4.76 -3.72 -3.09
CA TYR A 163 4.94 -4.56 -4.28
C TYR A 163 6.43 -4.69 -4.61
N TYR A 164 6.91 -5.92 -4.80
CA TYR A 164 8.28 -6.15 -5.24
C TYR A 164 8.38 -6.25 -6.77
N PHE A 165 9.14 -5.35 -7.38
CA PHE A 165 9.44 -5.37 -8.80
C PHE A 165 10.61 -6.32 -9.08
N LYS A 166 10.28 -7.55 -9.50
CA LYS A 166 11.27 -8.58 -9.84
C LYS A 166 12.31 -8.14 -10.87
N ASP A 167 11.92 -7.24 -11.78
CA ASP A 167 12.78 -6.77 -12.87
C ASP A 167 13.65 -5.57 -12.43
N GLY A 168 13.62 -5.22 -11.14
CA GLY A 168 14.43 -4.16 -10.56
C GLY A 168 13.92 -2.75 -10.87
N ASP A 169 14.81 -1.77 -10.69
CA ASP A 169 14.52 -0.37 -10.96
C ASP A 169 14.62 -0.02 -12.45
N LEU A 170 13.90 1.05 -12.83
CA LEU A 170 13.84 1.53 -14.22
C LEU A 170 15.23 1.83 -14.79
N ARG A 171 16.19 2.30 -13.99
CA ARG A 171 17.54 2.63 -14.45
C ARG A 171 18.27 1.37 -14.92
N LYS A 172 18.22 0.28 -14.15
CA LYS A 172 18.80 -1.01 -14.57
C LYS A 172 18.13 -1.52 -15.84
N GLN A 173 16.81 -1.47 -15.91
CA GLN A 173 16.08 -1.94 -17.10
C GLN A 173 16.43 -1.13 -18.36
N LEU A 174 16.62 0.19 -18.23
CA LEU A 174 17.02 1.05 -19.34
C LEU A 174 18.46 0.77 -19.82
N GLN A 175 19.37 0.41 -18.91
CA GLN A 175 20.75 0.05 -19.26
C GLN A 175 20.83 -1.24 -20.10
N HIS A 176 19.97 -2.22 -19.80
CA HIS A 176 19.93 -3.49 -20.54
C HIS A 176 19.10 -3.45 -21.82
N GLN A 177 18.55 -2.28 -22.20
CA GLN A 177 17.68 -2.06 -23.38
C GLN A 177 16.51 -3.05 -23.50
N THR A 178 16.02 -3.60 -22.40
CA THR A 178 14.97 -4.63 -22.39
C THR A 178 13.56 -4.08 -22.61
N ILE A 179 13.41 -2.75 -22.62
CA ILE A 179 12.11 -2.06 -22.70
C ILE A 179 11.85 -1.52 -24.12
N THR A 180 10.71 -1.92 -24.71
CA THR A 180 10.23 -1.39 -26.01
C THR A 180 9.84 0.09 -25.91
N TRP A 181 9.75 0.77 -27.06
CA TRP A 181 9.39 2.20 -27.10
C TRP A 181 7.99 2.47 -26.55
N GLU A 182 7.03 1.60 -26.83
CA GLU A 182 5.65 1.69 -26.34
C GLU A 182 5.62 1.61 -24.81
N LYS A 183 6.38 0.67 -24.23
CA LYS A 183 6.51 0.55 -22.77
C LYS A 183 7.19 1.79 -22.17
N LYS A 184 8.22 2.35 -22.81
CA LYS A 184 8.87 3.60 -22.37
C LYS A 184 7.87 4.76 -22.36
N ALA A 185 7.07 4.92 -23.41
CA ALA A 185 6.06 5.96 -23.50
C ALA A 185 4.99 5.81 -22.41
N LEU A 186 4.55 4.58 -22.11
CA LEU A 186 3.63 4.31 -21.00
C LEU A 186 4.22 4.67 -19.64
N ILE A 187 5.48 4.31 -19.40
CA ILE A 187 6.19 4.65 -18.15
C ILE A 187 6.27 6.17 -17.96
N VAL A 188 6.68 6.90 -19.00
CA VAL A 188 6.76 8.38 -18.94
C VAL A 188 5.38 8.99 -18.68
N ARG A 189 4.34 8.49 -19.35
CA ARG A 189 2.96 8.94 -19.13
C ARG A 189 2.53 8.72 -17.67
N HIS A 190 2.80 7.56 -17.09
CA HIS A 190 2.45 7.27 -15.70
C HIS A 190 3.22 8.18 -14.73
N ILE A 191 4.54 8.33 -14.89
CA ILE A 191 5.35 9.24 -14.07
C ILE A 191 4.82 10.68 -14.17
N ALA A 192 4.45 11.15 -15.37
CA ALA A 192 3.92 12.50 -15.55
C ALA A 192 2.56 12.69 -14.84
N VAL A 193 1.68 11.68 -14.88
CA VAL A 193 0.41 11.70 -14.15
C VAL A 193 0.64 11.71 -12.65
N ASP A 194 1.53 10.84 -12.14
CA ASP A 194 1.86 10.77 -10.72
C ASP A 194 2.44 12.10 -10.22
N MET A 195 3.37 12.69 -10.98
CA MET A 195 3.95 13.99 -10.65
C MET A 195 2.91 15.10 -10.66
N LYS A 196 1.97 15.10 -11.62
CA LYS A 196 0.86 16.05 -11.65
C LYS A 196 0.01 15.93 -10.38
N ASN A 197 -0.37 14.72 -9.98
CA ASN A 197 -1.19 14.52 -8.79
C ASN A 197 -0.46 14.97 -7.52
N ILE A 198 0.82 14.60 -7.38
CA ILE A 198 1.68 15.05 -6.26
C ILE A 198 1.70 16.59 -6.19
N HIS A 199 1.88 17.27 -7.33
CA HIS A 199 1.90 18.73 -7.36
C HIS A 199 0.51 19.36 -7.09
N GLN A 200 -0.58 18.74 -7.55
CA GLN A 200 -1.94 19.21 -7.26
C GLN A 200 -2.28 19.13 -5.77
N ALA A 201 -1.71 18.15 -5.07
CA ALA A 201 -1.78 18.03 -3.61
C ALA A 201 -0.83 19.00 -2.86
N GLY A 202 -0.12 19.89 -3.57
CA GLY A 202 0.84 20.82 -2.96
C GLY A 202 2.15 20.19 -2.50
N LEU A 203 2.42 18.94 -2.89
CA LEU A 203 3.60 18.18 -2.49
C LEU A 203 4.70 18.28 -3.55
N ILE A 204 5.96 18.10 -3.14
CA ILE A 204 7.12 18.13 -4.05
C ILE A 204 7.87 16.80 -3.96
N HIS A 205 7.97 16.09 -5.09
CA HIS A 205 8.89 14.97 -5.22
C HIS A 205 10.33 15.52 -5.30
N ARG A 206 11.20 15.12 -4.37
CA ARG A 206 12.61 15.53 -4.30
C ARG A 206 13.53 14.36 -4.66
#